data_AF-A0A2W1MG56-F1
#
_entry.id   AF-A0A2W1MG56-F1
#
_cell.length_a   1.000
_cell.length_b   1.000
_cell.length_c   1.000
_cell.angle_alpha   90.00
_cell.angle_beta   90.00
_cell.angle_gamma   90.00
#
_symmetry.space_group_name_H-M   'P 1'
#
loop_
_entity.id
_entity.type
_entity.pdbx_description
1 polymer ?
#
loop_
_entity_poly.entity_id
_entity_poly.type
_entity_poly.pdbx_seq_one_letter_code
_entity_poly.pdbx_strand_id
1 'polypeptide(L)'
;VEPLLEGLGAEVESQTRRRIQSDKTSPSGEPWQGWSEAYAETRHSGQSLLQSMGPLLNSISYQVQGDSVLVGSPLIYAATHNFGDPKRGIPQREFLGVEGQDFEDLVGITEDFLEALANG
;
A
#
# COMPACT_ATOMS: atom_id res chain seq x y z
N VAL A 1 12.45 -16.11 13.06
CA VAL A 1 11.48 -15.04 12.80
C VAL A 1 11.65 -14.40 11.44
N GLU A 2 12.83 -14.47 10.81
CA GLU A 2 13.02 -13.97 9.42
C GLU A 2 11.96 -14.49 8.43
N PRO A 3 11.55 -15.78 8.41
CA PRO A 3 10.45 -16.22 7.54
C PRO A 3 9.11 -15.52 7.79
N LEU A 4 8.82 -15.18 9.05
CA LEU A 4 7.63 -14.40 9.41
C LEU A 4 7.74 -12.97 8.86
N LEU A 5 8.88 -12.31 9.08
CA LEU A 5 9.09 -10.92 8.65
C LEU A 5 9.05 -10.80 7.11
N GLU A 6 9.62 -11.75 6.39
CA GLU A 6 9.52 -11.83 4.92
C GLU A 6 8.06 -11.99 4.47
N GLY A 7 7.30 -12.88 5.10
CA GLY A 7 5.88 -13.08 4.82
C GLY A 7 5.04 -11.83 5.07
N LEU A 8 5.21 -11.20 6.23
CA LEU A 8 4.52 -9.95 6.58
C LEU A 8 4.86 -8.82 5.60
N GLY A 9 6.14 -8.66 5.25
CA GLY A 9 6.58 -7.64 4.30
C GLY A 9 5.99 -7.84 2.91
N ALA A 10 6.01 -9.08 2.41
CA ALA A 10 5.44 -9.42 1.11
C ALA A 10 3.93 -9.17 1.07
N GLU A 11 3.21 -9.48 2.15
CA GLU A 11 1.77 -9.25 2.22
C GLU A 11 1.43 -7.76 2.23
N VAL A 12 2.09 -6.96 3.07
CA VAL A 12 1.84 -5.50 3.11
C VAL A 12 2.24 -4.81 1.79
N GLU A 13 3.31 -5.26 1.13
CA GLU A 13 3.64 -4.80 -0.23
C GLU A 13 2.48 -5.12 -1.20
N SER A 14 2.01 -6.37 -1.19
CA SER A 14 0.91 -6.85 -2.04
C SER A 14 -0.36 -6.03 -1.82
N GLN A 15 -0.80 -5.87 -0.57
CA GLN A 15 -1.97 -5.07 -0.18
C GLN A 15 -1.83 -3.61 -0.64
N THR A 16 -0.66 -3.00 -0.42
CA THR A 16 -0.37 -1.63 -0.88
C THR A 16 -0.50 -1.51 -2.40
N ARG A 17 0.07 -2.46 -3.14
CA ARG A 17 -0.02 -2.50 -4.61
C ARG A 17 -1.44 -2.74 -5.09
N ARG A 18 -2.23 -3.57 -4.39
CA ARG A 18 -3.64 -3.86 -4.69
C ARG A 18 -4.50 -2.60 -4.54
N ARG A 19 -4.34 -1.83 -3.46
CA ARG A 19 -5.03 -0.53 -3.28
C ARG A 19 -4.79 0.43 -4.44
N ILE A 20 -3.53 0.52 -4.90
CA ILE A 20 -3.17 1.37 -6.05
C ILE A 20 -3.71 0.83 -7.37
N GLN A 21 -3.77 -0.48 -7.58
CA GLN A 21 -4.18 -1.07 -8.86
C GLN A 21 -5.69 -1.16 -9.02
N SER A 22 -6.38 -1.74 -8.02
CA SER A 22 -7.78 -2.14 -8.11
C SER A 22 -8.67 -1.39 -7.14
N ASP A 23 -8.34 -1.40 -5.84
CA ASP A 23 -9.35 -1.11 -4.80
C ASP A 23 -9.68 0.38 -4.74
N LYS A 24 -8.66 1.23 -4.94
CA LYS A 24 -8.76 2.71 -4.86
C LYS A 24 -9.30 3.19 -3.52
N THR A 25 -8.92 2.50 -2.45
CA THR A 25 -9.32 2.76 -1.06
C THR A 25 -8.10 2.88 -0.16
N SER A 26 -8.29 3.50 1.00
CA SER A 26 -7.32 3.50 2.10
C SER A 26 -7.28 2.15 2.82
N PRO A 27 -6.30 1.91 3.72
CA PRO A 27 -6.26 0.72 4.56
C PRO A 27 -7.56 0.50 5.37
N SER A 28 -8.22 1.59 5.78
CA SER A 28 -9.51 1.52 6.49
C SER A 28 -10.70 1.13 5.60
N GLY A 29 -10.50 1.01 4.28
CA GLY A 29 -11.55 0.71 3.30
C GLY A 29 -12.23 1.96 2.71
N GLU A 30 -11.91 3.16 3.19
CA GLU A 30 -12.49 4.41 2.67
C GLU A 30 -12.01 4.70 1.24
N PRO A 31 -12.92 4.91 0.25
CA PRO A 31 -12.55 5.25 -1.11
C PRO A 31 -11.77 6.57 -1.21
N TRP A 32 -10.72 6.58 -2.03
CA TRP A 32 -9.97 7.82 -2.28
C TRP A 32 -10.81 8.83 -3.05
N GLN A 33 -10.55 10.11 -2.78
CA GLN A 33 -11.14 11.17 -3.58
C GLN A 33 -10.74 11.04 -5.05
N GLY A 34 -11.77 10.95 -5.89
CA GLY A 34 -11.68 10.96 -7.34
C GLY A 34 -10.98 12.21 -7.89
N TRP A 35 -10.65 12.17 -9.18
CA TRP A 35 -10.26 13.36 -9.90
C TRP A 35 -11.43 14.33 -10.03
N SER A 36 -11.14 15.61 -10.17
CA SER A 36 -12.14 16.54 -10.72
C SER A 36 -12.47 16.13 -12.15
N GLU A 37 -13.69 16.45 -12.59
CA GLU A 37 -14.17 16.15 -13.95
C GLU A 37 -13.21 16.68 -15.01
N ALA A 38 -12.87 17.97 -14.94
CA ALA A 38 -11.92 18.60 -15.87
C ALA A 38 -10.53 17.94 -15.86
N TYR A 39 -10.06 17.44 -14.71
CA TYR A 39 -8.78 16.72 -14.68
C TYR A 39 -8.90 15.33 -15.28
N ALA A 40 -10.01 14.62 -15.05
CA ALA A 40 -10.26 13.31 -15.64
C ALA A 40 -10.29 13.37 -17.17
N GLU A 41 -10.82 14.45 -17.77
CA GLU A 41 -10.81 14.67 -19.23
C GLU A 41 -9.39 14.76 -19.83
N THR A 42 -8.40 15.21 -19.06
CA THR A 42 -7.00 15.27 -19.51
C THR A 42 -6.30 13.91 -19.51
N ARG A 43 -6.98 12.85 -19.05
CA ARG A 43 -6.41 11.52 -18.81
C ARG A 43 -6.86 10.56 -19.91
N HIS A 44 -5.99 9.62 -20.25
CA HIS A 44 -6.21 8.68 -21.34
C HIS A 44 -6.31 7.24 -20.82
N SER A 45 -6.70 6.31 -21.70
CA SER A 45 -6.85 4.90 -21.36
C SER A 45 -5.58 4.35 -20.67
N GLY A 46 -5.80 3.66 -19.54
CA GLY A 46 -4.73 3.11 -18.70
C GLY A 46 -4.27 4.01 -17.55
N GLN A 47 -4.73 5.26 -17.47
CA GLN A 47 -4.46 6.14 -16.33
C GLN A 47 -5.60 6.08 -15.30
N SER A 48 -5.25 5.99 -14.03
CA SER A 48 -6.18 6.07 -12.91
C SER A 48 -5.53 6.76 -11.70
N LEU A 49 -6.26 6.91 -10.59
CA LEU A 49 -5.72 7.47 -9.36
C LEU A 49 -4.42 6.75 -8.95
N LEU A 50 -3.36 7.54 -8.72
CA LEU A 50 -2.03 7.07 -8.35
C LEU A 50 -1.33 6.15 -9.38
N GLN A 51 -1.91 5.98 -10.55
CA GLN A 51 -1.39 5.09 -11.59
C GLN A 51 -1.42 5.80 -12.94
N SER A 52 -0.25 6.26 -13.38
CA SER A 52 -0.06 6.79 -14.74
C SER A 52 0.77 5.82 -15.56
N MET A 53 2.11 5.90 -15.47
CA MET A 53 3.03 5.01 -16.20
C MET A 53 3.59 3.86 -15.34
N GLY A 54 3.04 3.67 -14.14
CA GLY A 54 3.48 2.65 -13.18
C GLY A 54 4.68 2.92 -12.25
N PRO A 55 5.42 4.05 -12.26
CA PRO A 55 6.61 4.18 -11.41
C PRO A 55 6.32 4.08 -9.92
N LEU A 56 5.21 4.65 -9.44
CA LEU A 56 4.81 4.51 -8.03
C LEU A 56 4.60 3.04 -7.69
N LEU A 57 3.76 2.36 -8.47
CA LEU A 57 3.39 0.97 -8.27
C LEU A 57 4.61 0.03 -8.30
N ASN A 58 5.55 0.28 -9.21
CA ASN A 58 6.78 -0.51 -9.36
C ASN A 58 7.83 -0.19 -8.29
N SER A 59 7.67 0.91 -7.56
CA SER A 59 8.60 1.33 -6.52
C SER A 59 8.19 0.88 -5.11
N ILE A 60 6.97 0.37 -4.94
CA ILE A 60 6.53 -0.19 -3.66
C ILE A 60 7.35 -1.45 -3.40
N SER A 61 7.99 -1.51 -2.24
CA SER A 61 8.80 -2.65 -1.82
C SER A 61 8.86 -2.72 -0.29
N TYR A 62 9.28 -3.87 0.23
CA TYR A 62 9.62 -4.04 1.65
C TYR A 62 11.10 -4.36 1.87
N GLN A 63 11.56 -4.15 3.11
CA GLN A 63 12.89 -4.54 3.60
C GLN A 63 12.79 -5.06 5.02
N VAL A 64 13.35 -6.24 5.29
CA VAL A 64 13.53 -6.75 6.65
C VAL A 64 14.79 -6.13 7.26
N GLN A 65 14.67 -5.55 8.45
CA GLN A 65 15.78 -4.95 9.20
C GLN A 65 15.71 -5.38 10.66
N GLY A 66 16.58 -6.31 11.04
CA GLY A 66 16.62 -6.87 12.39
C GLY A 66 15.33 -7.61 12.73
N ASP A 67 14.55 -7.04 13.63
CA ASP A 67 13.24 -7.51 14.09
C ASP A 67 12.05 -6.73 13.50
N SER A 68 12.31 -5.90 12.48
CA SER A 68 11.31 -5.03 11.86
C SER A 68 11.21 -5.23 10.35
N VAL A 69 10.07 -4.81 9.79
CA VAL A 69 9.84 -4.73 8.35
C VAL A 69 9.49 -3.29 8.00
N LEU A 70 10.18 -2.73 7.01
CA LEU A 70 9.86 -1.43 6.44
C LEU A 70 9.18 -1.63 5.09
N VAL A 71 8.04 -0.99 4.85
CA VAL A 71 7.33 -1.04 3.56
C VAL A 71 7.09 0.38 3.07
N GLY A 72 7.33 0.65 1.79
CA GLY A 72 7.15 1.98 1.25
C GLY A 72 7.65 2.17 -0.17
N SER A 73 7.87 3.45 -0.52
CA SER A 73 8.41 3.88 -1.81
C SER A 73 9.53 4.91 -1.59
N PRO A 74 10.63 4.86 -2.36
CA PRO A 74 11.66 5.89 -2.33
C PRO A 74 11.25 7.19 -3.04
N LEU A 75 10.08 7.24 -3.70
CA LEU A 75 9.67 8.40 -4.50
C LEU A 75 9.09 9.50 -3.61
N ILE A 76 9.63 10.73 -3.69
CA ILE A 76 9.19 11.87 -2.88
C ILE A 76 7.69 12.14 -3.02
N TYR A 77 7.14 12.00 -4.22
CA TYR A 77 5.71 12.24 -4.46
C TYR A 77 4.81 11.15 -3.86
N ALA A 78 5.35 9.98 -3.50
CA ALA A 78 4.61 8.94 -2.80
C ALA A 78 4.14 9.46 -1.43
N ALA A 79 5.02 10.11 -0.67
CA ALA A 79 4.67 10.74 0.61
C ALA A 79 3.64 11.86 0.43
N THR A 80 3.79 12.70 -0.61
CA THR A 80 2.81 13.75 -0.93
C THR A 80 1.41 13.17 -1.14
N HIS A 81 1.28 12.04 -1.83
CA HIS A 81 -0.02 11.41 -2.03
C HIS A 81 -0.51 10.67 -0.79
N ASN A 82 0.36 9.96 -0.07
CA ASN A 82 -0.02 9.21 1.12
C ASN A 82 -0.58 10.10 2.23
N PHE A 83 0.02 11.28 2.44
CA PHE A 83 -0.38 12.23 3.48
C PHE A 83 -1.25 13.39 2.98
N GLY A 84 -1.32 13.58 1.66
CA GLY A 84 -1.91 14.77 1.05
C GLY A 84 -1.01 16.01 1.16
N ASP A 85 -1.37 17.05 0.41
CA ASP A 85 -0.76 18.38 0.51
C ASP A 85 -1.83 19.46 0.32
N PRO A 86 -2.43 19.96 1.42
CA PRO A 86 -3.48 20.97 1.36
C PRO A 86 -3.04 22.28 0.71
N LYS A 87 -1.76 22.66 0.83
CA LYS A 87 -1.23 23.90 0.24
C LYS A 87 -1.21 23.85 -1.28
N ARG A 88 -1.00 22.65 -1.84
CA ARG A 88 -1.06 22.38 -3.29
C ARG A 88 -2.42 21.84 -3.74
N GLY A 89 -3.41 21.72 -2.85
CA GLY A 89 -4.72 21.15 -3.16
C GLY A 89 -4.67 19.67 -3.54
N ILE A 90 -3.66 18.93 -3.07
CA ILE A 90 -3.53 17.49 -3.33
C ILE A 90 -4.26 16.74 -2.21
N PRO A 91 -5.38 16.04 -2.50
CA PRO A 91 -6.06 15.27 -1.47
C PRO A 91 -5.22 14.06 -1.05
N GLN A 92 -5.37 13.68 0.21
CA GLN A 92 -4.78 12.47 0.77
C GLN A 92 -5.33 11.24 0.04
N ARG A 93 -4.43 10.32 -0.29
CA ARG A 93 -4.70 9.00 -0.83
C ARG A 93 -3.79 8.04 -0.10
N GLU A 94 -4.14 7.77 1.15
CA GLU A 94 -3.37 6.87 2.01
C GLU A 94 -3.40 5.48 1.39
N PHE A 95 -2.24 5.00 0.96
CA PHE A 95 -2.09 3.67 0.36
C PHE A 95 -1.19 2.77 1.20
N LEU A 96 -0.38 3.35 2.10
CA LEU A 96 0.41 2.63 3.10
C LEU A 96 -0.38 2.51 4.39
N GLY A 97 -0.27 1.37 5.06
CA GLY A 97 -0.92 1.09 6.33
C GLY A 97 -1.53 -0.32 6.35
N VAL A 98 -1.90 -0.74 7.55
CA VAL A 98 -2.43 -2.07 7.86
C VAL A 98 -3.63 -1.87 8.79
N GLU A 99 -4.82 -1.97 8.25
CA GLU A 99 -6.08 -1.78 8.98
C GLU A 99 -7.15 -2.70 8.40
N GLY A 100 -8.22 -2.93 9.15
CA GLY A 100 -9.32 -3.78 8.71
C GLY A 100 -8.85 -5.17 8.28
N GLN A 101 -9.35 -5.65 7.14
CA GLN A 101 -9.01 -6.98 6.61
C GLN A 101 -7.51 -7.16 6.39
N ASP A 102 -6.81 -6.09 5.98
CA ASP A 102 -5.38 -6.17 5.72
C ASP A 102 -4.58 -6.45 6.98
N PHE A 103 -5.05 -6.01 8.16
CA PHE A 103 -4.45 -6.36 9.45
C PHE A 103 -4.75 -7.80 9.85
N GLU A 104 -5.99 -8.27 9.65
CA GLU A 104 -6.37 -9.66 9.94
C GLU A 104 -5.56 -10.66 9.11
N ASP A 105 -5.24 -10.34 7.85
CA ASP A 105 -4.39 -11.17 7.00
C ASP A 105 -2.97 -11.33 7.60
N LEU A 106 -2.43 -10.28 8.24
CA LEU A 106 -1.13 -10.34 8.93
C LEU A 106 -1.19 -11.16 10.22
N VAL A 107 -2.30 -11.10 10.94
CA VAL A 107 -2.55 -11.98 12.10
C VAL A 107 -2.52 -13.43 11.65
N GLY A 108 -3.22 -13.78 10.57
CA GLY A 108 -3.22 -15.13 10.01
C GLY A 108 -1.81 -15.63 9.64
N ILE A 109 -1.00 -14.82 8.95
CA ILE A 109 0.41 -15.16 8.63
C ILE A 109 1.22 -15.41 9.91
N THR A 110 0.95 -14.63 10.97
CA THR A 110 1.63 -14.78 12.25
C THR A 110 1.21 -16.07 12.96
N GLU A 111 -0.07 -16.40 12.95
CA GLU A 111 -0.61 -17.63 13.52
C GLU A 111 -0.05 -18.86 12.81
N ASP A 112 -0.08 -18.88 11.47
CA ASP A 112 0.50 -19.96 10.65
C ASP A 112 1.98 -20.20 10.98
N PHE A 113 2.74 -19.12 11.17
CA PHE A 113 4.15 -19.22 11.56
C PHE A 113 4.32 -19.83 12.95
N LEU A 114 3.50 -19.44 13.93
CA LEU A 114 3.55 -20.00 15.28
C LEU A 114 3.15 -21.47 15.31
N GLU A 115 2.14 -21.86 14.53
CA GLU A 115 1.73 -23.26 14.40
C GLU A 115 2.82 -24.12 13.76
N ALA A 116 3.47 -23.62 12.70
CA ALA A 116 4.59 -24.30 12.06
C ALA A 116 5.77 -24.51 13.04
N LEU A 117 6.03 -23.54 13.92
CA LEU A 117 7.05 -23.66 14.97
C LEU A 117 6.65 -24.67 16.06
N ALA A 118 5.38 -24.75 16.42
CA ALA A 118 4.91 -25.65 17.47
C ALA A 118 4.87 -27.12 17.01
N ASN A 119 4.67 -27.35 15.71
CA ASN A 119 4.53 -28.67 15.11
C ASN A 119 5.83 -29.23 14.50
N GLY A 120 6.92 -28.45 14.50
CA GLY A 120 8.25 -28.85 14.02
C GLY A 120 9.18 -29.27 15.16
#